data_AF-A0A7C8EAI4-F1
#
_entry.id   AF-A0A7C8EAI4-F1
#
_cell.length_a   1.000
_cell.length_b   1.000
_cell.length_c   1.000
_cell.angle_alpha   90.00
_cell.angle_beta   90.00
_cell.angle_gamma   90.00
#
_symmetry.space_group_name_H-M   'P 1'
#
loop_
_entity.id
_entity.type
_entity.pdbx_description
1 polymer ?
#
loop_
_entity_poly.entity_id
_entity_poly.type
_entity_poly.pdbx_seq_one_letter_code
_entity_poly.pdbx_strand_id
1 'polypeptide(L)'
;MIEDIFFPDPNLADDDGLVAVGGDLSTHRLLKAYEMGIFPWFDEQGPVLWWSPNPRLILIPSEIKISRSLKSIIKKRIFEVAFDRDF
;
A
#
# COMPACT_ATOMS: atom_id res chain seq x y z
N MET A 1 -10.69 21.46 -14.25
CA MET A 1 -10.98 20.23 -15.01
C MET A 1 -10.14 19.15 -14.35
N ILE A 2 -10.74 18.03 -13.96
CA ILE A 2 -9.97 16.89 -13.46
C ILE A 2 -9.25 16.32 -14.69
N GLU A 3 -7.92 16.41 -14.71
CA GLU A 3 -7.13 15.77 -15.77
C GLU A 3 -7.38 14.26 -15.71
N ASP A 4 -7.60 13.62 -16.87
CA ASP A 4 -7.74 12.17 -16.93
C ASP A 4 -6.43 11.51 -16.48
N ILE A 5 -6.43 11.01 -15.24
CA ILE A 5 -5.28 10.31 -14.68
C ILE A 5 -5.24 8.90 -15.24
N PHE A 6 -4.27 8.67 -16.12
CA PHE A 6 -4.02 7.38 -16.73
C PHE A 6 -2.91 6.62 -16.00
N PHE A 7 -3.16 5.34 -15.68
CA PHE A 7 -2.16 4.35 -15.31
C PHE A 7 -2.16 3.23 -16.36
N PRO A 8 -0.98 2.69 -16.74
CA PRO A 8 -0.91 1.45 -17.50
C PRO A 8 -1.62 0.28 -16.79
N ASP A 9 -2.01 -0.75 -17.55
CA ASP A 9 -2.53 -1.99 -16.97
C ASP A 9 -1.46 -2.61 -16.06
N PRO A 10 -1.73 -2.84 -14.76
CA PRO A 10 -0.77 -3.42 -13.82
C PRO A 10 -0.29 -4.82 -14.20
N ASN A 11 -1.02 -5.56 -15.05
CA ASN A 11 -0.57 -6.86 -15.56
C ASN A 11 0.55 -6.75 -16.60
N LEU A 12 0.84 -5.54 -17.07
CA LEU A 12 1.95 -5.23 -17.97
C LEU A 12 3.18 -4.68 -17.22
N ALA A 13 3.17 -4.74 -15.89
CA ALA A 13 4.35 -4.40 -15.09
C ALA A 13 5.54 -5.28 -15.46
N ASP A 14 6.76 -4.80 -15.18
CA ASP A 14 7.96 -5.63 -15.30
C ASP A 14 8.00 -6.76 -14.25
N ASP A 15 9.06 -7.58 -14.30
CA ASP A 15 9.23 -8.74 -13.43
C ASP A 15 9.26 -8.38 -11.92
N ASP A 16 9.67 -7.15 -11.59
CA ASP A 16 9.70 -6.63 -10.22
C ASP A 16 8.40 -5.91 -9.83
N GLY A 17 7.51 -5.68 -10.80
CA GLY A 17 6.22 -5.04 -10.63
C GLY A 17 6.20 -3.53 -10.88
N LEU A 18 7.22 -2.94 -11.51
CA LEU A 18 7.22 -1.52 -11.86
C LEU A 18 6.22 -1.25 -13.00
N VAL A 19 5.32 -0.30 -12.78
CA VAL A 19 4.25 0.07 -13.72
C VAL A 19 4.53 1.39 -14.42
N ALA A 20 4.99 2.40 -13.67
CA ALA A 20 5.20 3.76 -14.19
C ALA A 20 6.20 4.55 -13.33
N VAL A 21 6.74 5.62 -13.93
CA VAL A 21 7.69 6.56 -13.31
C VAL A 21 7.19 7.99 -13.50
N GLY A 22 7.26 8.80 -12.44
CA GLY A 22 6.89 10.22 -12.43
C GLY A 22 5.45 10.50 -11.99
N GLY A 23 4.94 11.66 -12.40
CA GLY A 23 3.67 12.21 -11.92
C GLY A 23 3.80 12.95 -10.59
N ASP A 24 2.77 12.85 -9.76
CA ASP A 24 2.61 13.59 -8.50
C ASP A 24 1.97 12.70 -7.42
N LEU A 25 1.77 13.22 -6.21
CA LEU A 25 1.06 12.52 -5.13
C LEU A 25 -0.29 13.17 -4.82
N SER A 26 -0.95 13.72 -5.84
CA SER A 26 -2.29 14.27 -5.66
C SER A 26 -3.26 13.17 -5.20
N THR A 27 -4.22 13.54 -4.35
CA THR A 27 -5.22 12.61 -3.83
C THR A 27 -5.95 11.85 -4.93
N HIS A 28 -6.28 12.51 -6.04
CA HIS A 28 -6.97 11.87 -7.16
C HIS A 28 -6.10 10.78 -7.80
N ARG A 29 -4.80 11.02 -7.98
CA ARG A 29 -3.86 10.03 -8.53
C ARG A 29 -3.67 8.85 -7.61
N LEU A 30 -3.52 9.11 -6.31
CA LEU A 30 -3.39 8.06 -5.29
C LEU A 30 -4.61 7.16 -5.26
N LEU A 31 -5.81 7.73 -5.19
CA LEU A 31 -7.06 6.95 -5.20
C LEU A 31 -7.14 6.08 -6.46
N LYS A 32 -6.83 6.64 -7.64
CA LYS A 32 -6.84 5.89 -8.90
C LYS A 32 -5.82 4.75 -8.92
N ALA A 33 -4.61 4.98 -8.40
CA ALA A 33 -3.58 3.95 -8.30
C ALA A 33 -4.04 2.80 -7.40
N TYR A 34 -4.51 3.10 -6.19
CA TYR A 34 -4.98 2.08 -5.24
C TYR A 34 -6.17 1.27 -5.77
N GLU A 35 -7.10 1.90 -6.49
CA GLU A 35 -8.20 1.20 -7.19
C GLU A 35 -7.70 0.15 -8.20
N MET A 36 -6.56 0.41 -8.84
CA MET A 36 -5.92 -0.49 -9.81
C MET A 36 -4.92 -1.45 -9.17
N GLY A 37 -4.74 -1.45 -7.84
CA GLY A 37 -3.74 -2.28 -7.15
C GLY A 37 -2.31 -1.73 -7.23
N ILE A 38 -2.15 -0.49 -7.68
CA ILE A 38 -0.87 0.20 -7.85
C ILE A 38 -0.59 1.06 -6.62
N PHE A 39 0.65 1.10 -6.14
CA PHE A 39 1.06 1.96 -5.01
C PHE A 39 2.38 2.71 -5.30
N PRO A 40 2.55 3.93 -4.77
CA PRO A 40 3.79 4.66 -4.92
C PRO A 40 4.82 4.18 -3.90
N TRP A 41 6.07 3.95 -4.33
CA TRP A 41 7.19 3.67 -3.43
C TRP A 41 8.51 4.11 -4.06
N PHE A 42 9.18 5.09 -3.47
CA PHE A 42 10.32 5.79 -4.06
C PHE A 42 11.19 6.44 -2.98
N ASP A 43 12.43 6.77 -3.33
CA ASP A 43 13.36 7.49 -2.45
C ASP A 43 13.05 8.99 -2.42
N GLU A 44 13.34 9.69 -1.31
CA GLU A 44 13.02 11.12 -1.12
C GLU A 44 13.54 12.04 -2.24
N GLN A 45 14.66 11.69 -2.86
CA GLN A 45 15.32 12.49 -3.91
C GLN A 45 15.03 11.95 -5.32
N GLY A 46 14.31 10.83 -5.44
CA GLY A 46 13.98 10.17 -6.69
C GLY A 46 12.61 10.60 -7.26
N PRO A 47 12.32 10.25 -8.52
CA PRO A 47 10.97 10.39 -9.06
C PRO A 47 10.02 9.41 -8.35
N VAL A 48 8.72 9.72 -8.35
CA VAL A 48 7.70 8.77 -7.88
C VAL A 48 7.74 7.51 -8.75
N LEU A 49 7.84 6.33 -8.13
CA LEU A 49 7.75 5.04 -8.81
C LEU A 49 6.45 4.36 -8.39
N TRP A 50 5.75 3.77 -9.35
CA TRP A 50 4.44 3.15 -9.16
C TRP A 50 4.53 1.64 -9.37
N TRP A 51 4.11 0.86 -8.39
CA TRP A 51 4.35 -0.59 -8.31
C TRP A 51 3.07 -1.40 -8.22
N SER A 52 3.05 -2.56 -8.87
CA SER A 52 2.05 -3.62 -8.77
C SER A 52 2.71 -5.01 -8.91
N PRO A 53 3.42 -5.49 -7.86
CA PRO A 53 4.16 -6.73 -7.90
C PRO A 53 3.24 -7.96 -8.02
N ASN A 54 3.73 -8.96 -8.73
CA ASN A 54 3.11 -10.27 -8.90
C ASN A 54 4.16 -11.37 -8.63
N PRO A 55 4.06 -12.15 -7.52
CA PRO A 55 2.92 -12.24 -6.61
C PRO A 55 2.79 -11.07 -5.64
N ARG A 56 1.55 -10.71 -5.29
CA ARG A 56 1.25 -9.68 -4.28
C ARG A 56 1.20 -10.28 -2.87
N LEU A 57 1.92 -9.67 -1.93
CA LEU A 57 1.81 -10.04 -0.52
C LEU A 57 0.46 -9.58 0.03
N ILE A 58 -0.31 -10.54 0.58
CA ILE A 58 -1.57 -10.29 1.28
C ILE A 58 -1.54 -10.92 2.68
N LEU A 59 -2.27 -10.33 3.62
CA LEU A 59 -2.53 -10.90 4.94
C LEU A 59 -4.04 -11.12 5.08
N ILE A 60 -4.46 -12.39 5.18
CA ILE A 60 -5.86 -12.72 5.41
C ILE A 60 -6.15 -12.55 6.92
N PRO A 61 -7.08 -11.65 7.33
CA PRO A 61 -7.28 -11.35 8.75
C PRO A 61 -7.63 -12.57 9.61
N SER A 62 -8.38 -13.52 9.07
CA SER A 62 -8.75 -14.77 9.77
C SER A 62 -7.60 -15.76 9.91
N GLU A 63 -6.51 -15.60 9.16
CA GLU A 63 -5.36 -16.50 9.14
C GLU A 63 -4.15 -15.97 9.91
N ILE A 64 -4.31 -14.82 10.58
CA ILE A 64 -3.23 -14.22 11.36
C ILE A 64 -2.71 -15.16 12.45
N LYS A 65 -1.41 -15.43 12.44
CA LYS A 65 -0.75 -16.27 13.44
C LYS A 65 -0.39 -15.46 14.67
N ILE A 66 -1.22 -15.52 15.71
CA ILE A 66 -0.93 -14.87 16.99
C ILE A 66 -0.12 -15.81 17.90
N SER A 67 1.14 -15.45 18.15
CA SER A 67 2.05 -16.22 19.01
C SER A 67 1.56 -16.29 20.47
N ARG A 68 2.03 -17.28 21.23
CA ARG A 68 1.65 -17.44 22.66
C ARG A 68 2.06 -16.22 23.50
N SER A 69 3.24 -15.67 23.25
CA SER A 69 3.73 -14.47 23.94
C SER A 69 2.89 -13.24 23.61
N LEU A 70 2.53 -13.03 22.34
CA LEU A 70 1.65 -11.94 21.93
C LEU A 70 0.25 -12.07 22.54
N LYS A 71 -0.34 -13.29 22.55
CA LYS A 71 -1.62 -13.54 23.23
C LYS A 71 -1.56 -13.17 24.71
N SER A 72 -0.46 -13.47 25.40
CA SER A 72 -0.26 -13.10 26.81
C SER A 72 -0.22 -11.59 27.01
N ILE A 73 0.50 -10.86 26.14
CA ILE A 73 0.58 -9.40 26.18
C ILE A 73 -0.80 -8.76 25.95
N ILE A 74 -1.53 -9.19 24.92
CA ILE A 74 -2.87 -8.67 24.61
C ILE A 74 -3.82 -8.86 25.80
N LYS A 75 -3.78 -10.02 26.48
CA LYS A 75 -4.61 -10.30 27.65
C LYS A 75 -4.34 -9.36 28.83
N LYS A 76 -3.11 -8.84 28.98
CA LYS A 76 -2.77 -7.91 30.06
C LYS A 76 -3.36 -6.50 29.88
N ARG A 77 -3.84 -6.16 28.67
CA ARG A 77 -4.43 -4.83 28.36
C ARG A 77 -3.55 -3.65 28.80
N ILE A 78 -2.24 -3.78 28.61
CA ILE A 78 -1.25 -2.75 28.99
C ILE A 78 -1.11 -1.64 27.93
N PHE A 79 -1.73 -1.81 26.76
CA PHE A 79 -1.77 -0.84 25.67
C PHE A 79 -3.21 -0.44 25.39
N GLU A 80 -3.43 0.84 25.13
CA GLU A 80 -4.66 1.37 24.55
C GLU A 80 -4.54 1.33 23.02
N VAL A 81 -5.59 0.87 22.33
CA VAL A 81 -5.65 0.87 20.87
C VAL A 81 -6.82 1.75 20.47
N ALA A 82 -6.52 2.81 19.72
CA ALA A 82 -7.48 3.74 19.14
C ALA A 82 -7.17 3.94 17.66
N PHE A 83 -8.18 4.34 16.89
CA PHE A 83 -8.05 4.62 15.45
C PHE A 83 -8.12 6.13 15.22
N ASP A 84 -7.40 6.60 14.20
CA ASP A 84 -7.43 7.99 13.70
C ASP A 84 -7.24 9.09 14.76
N ARG A 85 -6.46 8.81 15.81
CA ARG A 85 -6.16 9.77 16.87
C ARG A 85 -5.04 10.75 16.49
N ASP A 86 -4.10 10.30 15.66
CA ASP A 86 -2.95 11.04 15.14
C ASP A 86 -2.50 10.34 13.84
N PHE A 87 -3.12 10.70 12.71
CA PHE A 87 -2.98 10.02 11.42
C PHE A 87 -1.74 10.46 10.64
#